data_AF-A0A927LN32-F1
#
_entry.id   AF-A0A927LN32-F1
#
_cell.length_a   1.000
_cell.length_b   1.000
_cell.length_c   1.000
_cell.angle_alpha   90.00
_cell.angle_beta   90.00
_cell.angle_gamma   90.00
#
_symmetry.space_group_name_H-M   'P 1'
#
loop_
_entity.id
_entity.type
_entity.pdbx_description
1 polymer ?
#
loop_
_entity_poly.entity_id
_entity_poly.type
_entity_poly.pdbx_seq_one_letter_code
_entity_poly.pdbx_strand_id
1 'polypeptide(L)'
;MTFRAALARAILDDNAVVQRLRGAAWFHHYWKGGLLLFAVNAALFFTAVLGFYGAIMYSIPYVHILLMLIAVVGSIYVWLIINRSWQGLRRDRIKMGLVGSSFYALLGMMFMYGLMTLKPSYPGEDTFMGAIGLLFAIVAALGAFVTCLVLTGFSKSDQK
;
A
#
# COMPACT_ATOMS: atom_id res chain seq x y z
N MET A 1 -15.65 -18.32 7.42
CA MET A 1 -14.57 -18.16 6.41
C MET A 1 -13.95 -16.79 6.58
N THR A 2 -12.64 -16.68 6.77
CA THR A 2 -11.98 -15.37 6.92
C THR A 2 -11.88 -14.67 5.56
N PHE A 3 -12.06 -13.35 5.52
CA PHE A 3 -11.95 -12.50 4.31
C PHE A 3 -10.65 -12.78 3.51
N ARG A 4 -9.55 -13.03 4.23
CA ARG A 4 -8.27 -13.45 3.66
C ARG A 4 -8.36 -14.74 2.85
N ALA A 5 -9.13 -15.73 3.29
CA ALA A 5 -9.30 -17.00 2.59
C ALA A 5 -10.15 -16.85 1.32
N ALA A 6 -11.14 -15.95 1.33
CA ALA A 6 -11.94 -15.64 0.14
C ALA A 6 -11.09 -14.93 -0.95
N LEU A 7 -10.31 -13.92 -0.56
CA LEU A 7 -9.38 -13.22 -1.47
C LEU A 7 -8.25 -14.11 -1.97
N ALA A 8 -7.69 -14.96 -1.11
CA ALA A 8 -6.65 -15.91 -1.51
C ALA A 8 -7.17 -16.99 -2.46
N ARG A 9 -8.47 -17.32 -2.41
CA ARG A 9 -9.12 -18.23 -3.38
C ARG A 9 -9.46 -17.53 -4.70
N ALA A 10 -9.80 -16.24 -4.67
CA ALA A 10 -10.01 -15.45 -5.89
C ALA A 10 -8.71 -15.29 -6.70
N ILE A 11 -7.56 -15.30 -6.04
CA ILE A 11 -6.25 -15.44 -6.68
C ILE A 11 -6.00 -16.94 -6.93
N LEU A 12 -6.72 -17.49 -7.91
CA LEU A 12 -6.42 -18.81 -8.47
C LEU A 12 -4.99 -18.78 -9.02
N ASP A 13 -4.25 -19.89 -8.88
CA ASP A 13 -2.87 -20.04 -9.37
C ASP A 13 -2.74 -19.84 -10.91
N ASP A 14 -3.85 -19.69 -11.63
CA ASP A 14 -3.96 -19.31 -13.06
C ASP A 14 -3.85 -17.82 -13.35
N ASN A 15 -3.57 -16.97 -12.34
CA ASN A 15 -3.34 -15.56 -12.60
C ASN A 15 -2.07 -15.35 -13.45
N ALA A 16 -2.23 -14.88 -14.70
CA ALA A 16 -1.15 -14.65 -15.64
C ALA A 16 -0.04 -13.71 -15.10
N VAL A 17 -0.39 -12.74 -14.24
CA VAL A 17 0.57 -11.83 -13.61
C VAL A 17 1.44 -12.58 -12.60
N VAL A 18 0.84 -13.49 -11.83
CA VAL A 18 1.58 -14.34 -10.89
C VAL A 18 2.58 -15.22 -11.63
N GLN A 19 2.14 -15.88 -12.71
CA GLN A 19 3.01 -16.75 -13.51
C GLN A 19 4.16 -15.98 -14.17
N ARG A 20 3.89 -14.80 -14.74
CA ARG A 20 4.92 -13.93 -15.33
C ARG A 20 5.96 -13.47 -14.31
N LEU A 21 5.52 -13.04 -13.12
CA LEU A 21 6.44 -12.61 -12.06
C LEU A 21 7.22 -13.79 -11.46
N ARG A 22 6.61 -14.97 -11.32
CA ARG A 22 7.31 -16.22 -10.94
C ARG A 22 8.39 -16.60 -11.95
N GLY A 23 8.15 -16.44 -13.24
CA GLY A 23 9.16 -16.72 -14.28
C GLY A 23 10.28 -15.66 -14.37
N ALA A 24 10.08 -14.49 -13.79
CA ALA A 24 11.04 -13.38 -13.88
C ALA A 24 12.18 -13.53 -12.85
N ALA A 25 13.33 -14.07 -13.27
CA ALA A 25 14.49 -14.26 -12.38
C ALA A 25 14.94 -12.96 -11.67
N TRP A 26 14.80 -11.80 -12.31
CA TRP A 26 15.16 -10.52 -11.71
C TRP A 26 14.28 -10.14 -10.50
N PHE A 27 13.02 -10.56 -10.47
CA PHE A 27 12.07 -10.26 -9.39
C PHE A 27 12.49 -10.92 -8.06
N HIS A 28 13.14 -12.08 -8.15
CA HIS A 28 13.60 -12.86 -7.00
C HIS A 28 14.80 -12.25 -6.26
N HIS A 29 15.46 -11.25 -6.86
CA HIS A 29 16.47 -10.48 -6.16
C HIS A 29 15.80 -9.43 -5.25
N TYR A 30 16.04 -9.50 -3.94
CA TYR A 30 15.35 -8.69 -2.92
C TYR A 30 15.31 -7.19 -3.24
N TRP A 31 16.40 -6.65 -3.80
CA TRP A 31 16.46 -5.23 -4.17
C TRP A 31 15.48 -4.87 -5.31
N LYS A 32 15.44 -5.68 -6.36
CA LYS A 32 14.61 -5.40 -7.54
C LYS A 32 13.14 -5.70 -7.27
N GLY A 33 12.85 -6.82 -6.59
CA GLY A 33 11.49 -7.11 -6.13
C GLY A 33 10.98 -6.08 -5.11
N GLY A 34 11.86 -5.61 -4.23
CA GLY A 34 11.54 -4.55 -3.27
C GLY A 34 11.26 -3.21 -3.94
N LEU A 35 12.10 -2.82 -4.91
CA LEU A 35 11.90 -1.60 -5.69
C LEU A 35 10.60 -1.67 -6.52
N LEU A 36 10.27 -2.83 -7.09
CA LEU A 36 8.99 -3.03 -7.75
C LEU A 36 7.83 -2.83 -6.77
N LEU A 37 7.86 -3.47 -5.60
CA LEU A 37 6.82 -3.31 -4.59
C LEU A 37 6.70 -1.85 -4.12
N PHE A 38 7.82 -1.15 -3.97
CA PHE A 38 7.84 0.29 -3.66
C PHE A 38 7.14 1.10 -4.75
N ALA A 39 7.50 0.90 -6.02
CA ALA A 39 6.92 1.60 -7.15
C ALA A 39 5.42 1.31 -7.31
N VAL A 40 5.00 0.06 -7.07
CA VAL A 40 3.60 -0.34 -7.07
C VAL A 40 2.82 0.31 -5.92
N ASN A 41 3.38 0.38 -4.72
CA ASN A 41 2.76 1.08 -3.59
C ASN A 41 2.62 2.58 -3.87
N ALA A 42 3.64 3.20 -4.46
CA ALA A 42 3.59 4.58 -4.92
C ALA A 42 2.48 4.78 -5.97
N ALA A 43 2.43 3.94 -7.00
CA ALA A 43 1.39 4.01 -8.03
C ALA A 43 -0.02 3.88 -7.43
N LEU A 44 -0.26 2.89 -6.58
CA LEU A 44 -1.55 2.69 -5.91
C LEU A 44 -1.95 3.92 -5.08
N PHE A 45 -1.02 4.50 -4.33
CA PHE A 45 -1.27 5.70 -3.53
C PHE A 45 -1.59 6.91 -4.43
N PHE A 46 -0.77 7.19 -5.45
CA PHE A 46 -1.00 8.31 -6.35
C PHE A 46 -2.29 8.15 -7.16
N THR A 47 -2.65 6.93 -7.58
CA THR A 47 -3.95 6.66 -8.21
C THR A 47 -5.10 6.95 -7.25
N ALA A 48 -5.00 6.57 -5.97
CA ALA A 48 -6.02 6.90 -4.98
C ALA A 48 -6.13 8.42 -4.78
N VAL A 49 -5.00 9.13 -4.63
CA VAL A 49 -4.96 10.59 -4.51
C VAL A 49 -5.60 11.28 -5.72
N LEU A 50 -5.28 10.84 -6.94
CA LEU A 50 -5.91 11.33 -8.16
C LEU A 50 -7.43 11.08 -8.16
N GLY A 51 -7.88 9.92 -7.68
CA GLY A 51 -9.29 9.62 -7.49
C GLY A 51 -9.98 10.59 -6.54
N PHE A 52 -9.38 10.88 -5.38
CA PHE A 52 -9.90 11.88 -4.44
C PHE A 52 -9.91 13.28 -5.03
N TYR A 53 -8.85 13.67 -5.74
CA TYR A 53 -8.77 14.97 -6.39
C TYR A 53 -9.89 15.14 -7.43
N GLY A 54 -10.14 14.11 -8.25
CA GLY A 54 -11.26 14.10 -9.18
C GLY A 54 -12.62 14.19 -8.46
N ALA A 55 -12.82 13.42 -7.39
CA ALA A 55 -14.05 13.48 -6.60
C ALA A 55 -14.34 14.88 -6.03
N ILE A 56 -13.31 15.57 -5.54
CA ILE A 56 -13.40 16.95 -5.06
C ILE A 56 -13.78 17.89 -6.22
N MET A 57 -13.09 17.77 -7.37
CA MET A 57 -13.33 18.62 -8.54
C MET A 57 -14.78 18.52 -9.06
N TYR A 58 -15.35 17.32 -9.08
CA TYR A 58 -16.74 17.08 -9.51
C TYR A 58 -17.76 17.21 -8.37
N SER A 59 -17.34 17.58 -7.15
CA SER A 59 -18.19 17.74 -5.97
C SER A 59 -19.12 16.54 -5.71
N ILE A 60 -18.64 15.32 -5.99
CA ILE A 60 -19.45 14.10 -5.82
C ILE A 60 -19.48 13.74 -4.33
N PRO A 61 -20.63 13.87 -3.65
CA PRO A 61 -20.70 13.62 -2.22
C PRO A 61 -20.51 12.11 -1.92
N TYR A 62 -19.88 11.80 -0.78
CA TYR A 62 -19.68 10.44 -0.23
C TYR A 62 -18.85 9.44 -1.07
N VAL A 63 -18.48 9.75 -2.32
CA VAL A 63 -17.68 8.85 -3.18
C VAL A 63 -16.31 8.52 -2.59
N HIS A 64 -15.78 9.40 -1.73
CA HIS A 64 -14.52 9.20 -1.03
C HIS A 64 -14.52 7.90 -0.20
N ILE A 65 -15.65 7.47 0.35
CA ILE A 65 -15.77 6.21 1.10
C ILE A 65 -15.54 5.01 0.17
N LEU A 66 -16.16 5.03 -1.01
CA LEU A 66 -15.99 3.99 -2.02
C LEU A 66 -14.54 3.96 -2.53
N LEU A 67 -13.94 5.13 -2.78
CA LEU A 67 -12.55 5.24 -3.21
C LEU A 67 -11.57 4.68 -2.17
N MET A 68 -11.77 4.98 -0.88
CA MET A 68 -10.97 4.40 0.21
C MET A 68 -11.09 2.87 0.23
N LEU A 69 -12.31 2.34 0.12
CA LEU A 69 -12.54 0.89 0.13
C LEU A 69 -11.83 0.20 -1.06
N ILE A 70 -11.98 0.75 -2.27
CA ILE A 70 -11.33 0.22 -3.47
C ILE A 70 -9.81 0.28 -3.34
N ALA A 71 -9.26 1.39 -2.82
CA ALA A 71 -7.83 1.54 -2.62
C ALA A 71 -7.27 0.49 -1.64
N VAL A 72 -7.97 0.24 -0.53
CA VAL A 72 -7.56 -0.78 0.46
C VAL A 72 -7.65 -2.19 -0.13
N VAL A 73 -8.79 -2.56 -0.72
CA VAL A 73 -8.99 -3.90 -1.28
C VAL A 73 -8.04 -4.16 -2.45
N GLY A 74 -7.85 -3.17 -3.33
CA GLY A 74 -6.91 -3.22 -4.45
C GLY A 74 -5.47 -3.39 -3.98
N SER A 75 -5.06 -2.65 -2.95
CA SER A 75 -3.71 -2.78 -2.38
C SER A 75 -3.48 -4.18 -1.80
N ILE A 76 -4.43 -4.70 -1.01
CA ILE A 76 -4.36 -6.06 -0.47
C ILE A 76 -4.26 -7.09 -1.59
N TYR A 77 -5.08 -6.97 -2.63
CA TYR A 77 -5.06 -7.87 -3.78
C TYR A 77 -3.69 -7.89 -4.47
N VAL A 78 -3.11 -6.72 -4.72
CA VAL A 78 -1.77 -6.59 -5.34
C VAL A 78 -0.67 -7.16 -4.44
N TRP A 79 -0.72 -6.91 -3.13
CA TRP A 79 0.23 -7.49 -2.19
C TRP A 79 0.15 -9.01 -2.13
N LEU A 80 -1.05 -9.58 -2.25
CA LEU A 80 -1.24 -11.03 -2.34
C LEU A 80 -0.66 -11.61 -3.63
N ILE A 81 -0.80 -10.92 -4.77
CA ILE A 81 -0.13 -11.31 -6.03
C ILE A 81 1.38 -11.34 -5.83
N ILE A 82 1.97 -10.26 -5.32
CA ILE A 82 3.43 -10.16 -5.11
C ILE A 82 3.92 -11.28 -4.17
N ASN A 83 3.19 -11.53 -3.08
CA ASN A 83 3.50 -12.62 -2.15
C ASN A 83 3.45 -14.01 -2.82
N ARG A 84 2.42 -14.26 -3.63
CA ARG A 84 2.26 -15.53 -4.37
C ARG A 84 3.30 -15.70 -5.48
N SER A 85 3.82 -14.60 -6.01
CA SER A 85 4.83 -14.61 -7.08
C SER A 85 6.24 -14.91 -6.58
N TRP A 86 6.53 -14.75 -5.29
CA TRP A 86 7.88 -14.86 -4.76
C TRP A 86 8.34 -16.31 -4.55
N GLN A 87 9.41 -16.74 -5.24
CA GLN A 87 10.05 -18.06 -5.09
C GLN A 87 11.42 -18.04 -4.38
N GLY A 88 11.90 -16.87 -3.92
CA GLY A 88 13.22 -16.73 -3.28
C GLY A 88 13.26 -17.11 -1.80
N LEU A 89 14.44 -17.02 -1.18
CA LEU A 89 14.63 -17.32 0.24
C LEU A 89 13.75 -16.45 1.16
N ARG A 90 13.36 -17.01 2.31
CA ARG A 90 12.56 -16.30 3.34
C ARG A 90 13.23 -15.02 3.85
N ARG A 91 14.55 -15.01 4.01
CA ARG A 91 15.30 -13.82 4.46
C ARG A 91 15.21 -12.69 3.43
N ASP A 92 15.36 -13.04 2.16
CA ASP A 92 15.31 -12.08 1.06
C ASP A 92 13.89 -11.58 0.81
N ARG A 93 12.87 -12.40 1.07
CA ARG A 93 11.47 -11.98 1.10
C ARG A 93 11.21 -10.87 2.12
N ILE A 94 11.74 -11.03 3.35
CA ILE A 94 11.58 -10.01 4.40
C ILE A 94 12.27 -8.69 3.98
N LYS A 95 13.48 -8.78 3.41
CA LYS A 95 14.18 -7.59 2.89
C LYS A 95 13.40 -6.92 1.76
N MET A 96 12.87 -7.70 0.81
CA MET A 96 12.01 -7.20 -0.27
C MET A 96 10.77 -6.50 0.30
N GLY A 97 10.12 -7.11 1.29
CA GLY A 97 8.97 -6.54 1.99
C GLY A 97 9.29 -5.22 2.67
N LEU A 98 10.42 -5.13 3.38
CA LEU A 98 10.90 -3.90 4.02
C LEU A 98 11.20 -2.78 3.01
N VAL A 99 11.91 -3.10 1.93
CA VAL A 99 12.21 -2.13 0.87
C VAL A 99 10.91 -1.63 0.25
N GLY A 100 9.97 -2.51 -0.07
CA GLY A 100 8.71 -2.12 -0.68
C GLY A 100 7.76 -1.37 0.25
N SER A 101 7.65 -1.80 1.51
CA SER A 101 6.79 -1.14 2.50
C SER A 101 7.37 0.20 2.96
N SER A 102 8.68 0.44 2.81
CA SER A 102 9.32 1.70 3.18
C SER A 102 8.68 2.93 2.54
N PHE A 103 7.99 2.80 1.39
CA PHE A 103 7.17 3.85 0.81
C PHE A 103 6.21 4.48 1.84
N TYR A 104 5.49 3.65 2.60
CA TYR A 104 4.55 4.11 3.61
C TYR A 104 5.26 4.71 4.84
N ALA A 105 6.48 4.27 5.16
CA ALA A 105 7.28 4.88 6.21
C ALA A 105 7.75 6.29 5.80
N LEU A 106 8.23 6.47 4.56
CA LEU A 106 8.57 7.78 4.01
C LEU A 106 7.34 8.69 3.98
N LEU A 107 6.19 8.17 3.55
CA LEU A 107 4.93 8.90 3.55
C LEU A 107 4.50 9.33 4.96
N GLY A 108 4.62 8.43 5.95
CA GLY A 108 4.35 8.74 7.35
C GLY A 108 5.28 9.83 7.89
N MET A 109 6.57 9.80 7.54
CA MET A 109 7.51 10.88 7.89
C MET A 109 7.14 12.21 7.24
N MET A 110 6.69 12.19 5.98
CA MET A 110 6.20 13.39 5.28
C MET A 110 4.98 14.00 5.99
N PHE A 111 4.00 13.18 6.40
CA PHE A 111 2.84 13.67 7.15
C PHE A 111 3.21 14.18 8.55
N MET A 112 4.16 13.52 9.22
CA MET A 112 4.69 13.98 10.50
C MET A 112 5.40 15.35 10.36
N TYR A 113 6.19 15.53 9.31
CA TYR A 113 6.77 16.83 8.99
C TYR A 113 5.69 17.89 8.74
N GLY A 114 4.64 17.55 7.98
CA GLY A 114 3.48 18.42 7.76
C GLY A 114 2.78 18.82 9.06
N LEU A 115 2.68 17.90 10.03
CA LEU A 115 2.07 18.17 11.33
C LEU A 115 2.92 19.14 12.17
N MET A 116 4.24 18.96 12.16
CA MET A 116 5.17 19.83 12.89
C MET A 116 5.28 21.24 12.29
N THR A 117 5.01 21.38 11.00
CA THR A 117 5.11 22.64 10.25
C THR A 117 3.76 23.27 9.93
N LEU A 118 2.67 22.73 10.48
CA LEU A 118 1.31 23.18 10.22
C LEU A 118 1.12 24.62 10.71
N LYS A 119 0.69 25.50 9.81
CA LYS A 119 0.38 26.91 10.08
C LYS A 119 -0.98 27.27 9.48
N PRO A 120 -1.69 28.26 10.05
CA PRO A 120 -2.89 28.81 9.42
C PRO A 120 -2.59 29.30 8.01
N SER A 121 -3.47 29.00 7.06
CA SER A 121 -3.41 29.46 5.67
C SER A 121 -3.91 30.90 5.54
N TYR A 122 -4.78 31.34 6.45
CA TYR A 122 -5.27 32.73 6.53
C TYR A 122 -5.50 33.18 7.99
N PRO A 123 -5.53 34.50 8.25
CA PRO A 123 -5.79 35.03 9.59
C PRO A 123 -7.15 34.55 10.13
N GLY A 124 -7.15 33.93 11.30
CA GLY A 124 -8.36 33.42 11.95
C GLY A 124 -8.72 31.96 11.62
N GLU A 125 -7.97 31.28 10.75
CA GLU A 125 -8.11 29.83 10.56
C GLU A 125 -7.60 29.05 11.77
N ASP A 126 -8.38 28.09 12.24
CA ASP A 126 -7.93 27.10 13.22
C ASP A 126 -7.25 25.92 12.51
N THR A 127 -6.02 25.60 12.93
CA THR A 127 -5.23 24.47 12.39
C THR A 127 -5.69 23.12 12.92
N PHE A 128 -6.63 23.07 13.87
CA PHE A 128 -7.10 21.85 14.50
C PHE A 128 -7.57 20.77 13.50
N MET A 129 -8.41 21.14 12.52
CA MET A 129 -8.89 20.18 11.51
C MET A 129 -7.78 19.68 10.60
N GLY A 130 -6.82 20.55 10.24
CA GLY A 130 -5.63 20.15 9.49
C GLY A 130 -4.76 19.17 10.27
N ALA A 131 -4.58 19.41 11.58
CA ALA A 131 -3.83 18.51 12.46
C ALA A 131 -4.50 17.13 12.58
N ILE A 132 -5.82 17.10 12.76
CA ILE A 132 -6.60 15.85 12.76
C ILE A 132 -6.40 15.07 11.46
N GLY A 133 -6.50 15.76 10.31
CA GLY A 133 -6.29 15.13 9.00
C GLY A 133 -4.91 14.49 8.88
N LEU A 134 -3.86 15.19 9.30
CA LEU A 134 -2.48 14.68 9.28
C LEU A 134 -2.28 13.51 10.26
N LEU A 135 -2.89 13.55 11.45
CA LEU A 135 -2.85 12.44 12.41
C LEU A 135 -3.48 11.17 11.83
N PHE A 136 -4.67 11.28 11.22
CA PHE A 136 -5.30 10.13 10.55
C PHE A 136 -4.48 9.62 9.37
N ALA A 137 -3.84 10.52 8.61
CA ALA A 137 -2.96 10.14 7.51
C ALA A 137 -1.73 9.35 8.01
N ILE A 138 -1.14 9.74 9.15
CA ILE A 138 -0.03 9.00 9.80
C ILE A 138 -0.50 7.61 10.22
N VAL A 139 -1.65 7.50 10.89
CA VAL A 139 -2.22 6.20 11.32
C VAL A 139 -2.48 5.29 10.12
N ALA A 140 -3.06 5.83 9.05
CA ALA A 140 -3.30 5.09 7.81
C ALA A 140 -1.99 4.62 7.15
N ALA A 141 -0.97 5.47 7.10
CA ALA A 141 0.35 5.13 6.58
C ALA A 141 1.02 4.01 7.40
N LEU A 142 0.95 4.07 8.73
CA LEU A 142 1.44 3.01 9.62
C LEU A 142 0.68 1.69 9.42
N GLY A 143 -0.65 1.74 9.31
CA GLY A 143 -1.47 0.57 9.02
C GLY A 143 -1.12 -0.07 7.67
N ALA A 144 -0.92 0.74 6.63
CA ALA A 144 -0.49 0.28 5.32
C ALA A 144 0.93 -0.30 5.35
N PHE A 145 1.87 0.34 6.06
CA PHE A 145 3.23 -0.14 6.25
C PHE A 145 3.25 -1.55 6.86
N VAL A 146 2.56 -1.73 7.99
CA VAL A 146 2.50 -3.02 8.71
C VAL A 146 1.80 -4.07 7.86
N THR A 147 0.67 -3.73 7.25
CA THR A 147 -0.12 -4.69 6.46
C THR A 147 0.64 -5.15 5.23
N CYS A 148 1.27 -4.22 4.50
CA CYS A 148 2.12 -4.52 3.35
C CYS A 148 3.28 -5.43 3.77
N LEU A 149 3.99 -5.09 4.85
CA LEU A 149 5.13 -5.87 5.34
C LEU A 149 4.72 -7.29 5.79
N VAL A 150 3.59 -7.42 6.48
CA VAL A 150 3.08 -8.73 6.95
C VAL A 150 2.68 -9.60 5.75
N LEU A 151 1.95 -9.04 4.78
CA LEU A 151 1.46 -9.81 3.62
C LEU A 151 2.57 -10.18 2.64
N THR A 152 3.56 -9.31 2.43
CA THR A 152 4.61 -9.52 1.43
C THR A 152 5.88 -10.12 2.02
N GLY A 153 6.28 -9.71 3.22
CA GLY A 153 7.53 -10.11 3.88
C GLY A 153 7.40 -11.35 4.78
N PHE A 154 6.33 -11.43 5.58
CA PHE A 154 6.18 -12.47 6.62
C PHE A 154 5.21 -13.60 6.28
N SER A 155 4.52 -13.54 5.14
CA SER A 155 3.60 -14.61 4.75
C SER A 155 4.35 -15.92 4.56
N LYS A 156 3.85 -16.98 5.21
CA LYS A 156 4.17 -18.37 4.85
C LYS A 156 3.76 -18.53 3.39
N SER A 157 4.71 -18.74 2.48
CA SER A 157 4.33 -19.41 1.24
C SER A 157 4.02 -20.84 1.64
N ASP A 158 2.77 -21.26 1.50
CA ASP A 158 2.45 -22.68 1.38
C ASP A 158 3.14 -23.17 0.10
N GLN A 159 4.43 -23.47 0.22
CA GLN A 159 5.16 -24.30 -0.71
C GLN A 159 4.93 -25.73 -0.19
N LYS A 160 3.89 -26.37 -0.72
CA LYS A 160 3.90 -27.81 -0.91
C LYS A 160 4.28 -28.04 -2.36
#